data_AF-A0A849QBK8-F1
#
_entry.id   AF-A0A849QBK8-F1
#
_cell.length_a   1.000
_cell.length_b   1.000
_cell.length_c   1.000
_cell.angle_alpha   90.00
_cell.angle_beta   90.00
_cell.angle_gamma   90.00
#
_symmetry.space_group_name_H-M   'P 1'
#
loop_
_entity.id
_entity.type
_entity.pdbx_description
1 polymer ?
#
loop_
_entity_poly.entity_id
_entity_poly.type
_entity_poly.pdbx_seq_one_letter_code
_entity_poly.pdbx_strand_id
1 'polypeptide(L)'
;MDIDTYSKIRDSLNSSDDIERISKDFSQPVGVISAILTQKIVSNVKKTHGRIKSKSKKHALEWNRGDAILNIATKNNIPATLMASMILKEMGHSKKYINGMFKDPNHIQTQRLKDEVVQALNSDYFFSPRAHQIQTKKGKMGENVIERWLDSHNIEYRNENELRDSGVTKTPDCVLDEPLNIDGTEVSWIESKALFGDEAEHKHYSNKQFKHYEKEFGPGMVVYWYGYLDSITLDGNLIKNYEFFDGVSDDVQALLDFGCYW
;
A
#
# COMPACT_ATOMS: atom_id res chain seq x y z
N MET A 1 15.72 -2.62 -8.55
CA MET A 1 15.34 -2.00 -9.84
C MET A 1 16.05 -0.67 -9.95
N ASP A 2 16.72 -0.43 -11.07
CA ASP A 2 17.42 0.83 -11.28
C ASP A 2 16.44 2.00 -11.48
N ILE A 3 16.90 3.21 -11.14
CA ILE A 3 16.05 4.41 -11.14
C ILE A 3 15.52 4.78 -12.54
N ASP A 4 16.27 4.45 -13.60
CA ASP A 4 15.87 4.78 -14.98
C ASP A 4 14.73 3.87 -15.43
N THR A 5 14.84 2.56 -15.18
CA THR A 5 13.78 1.58 -15.42
C THR A 5 12.53 1.92 -14.62
N TYR A 6 12.67 2.19 -13.33
CA TYR A 6 11.55 2.60 -12.48
C TYR A 6 10.86 3.87 -13.01
N SER A 7 11.63 4.87 -13.41
CA SER A 7 11.08 6.13 -13.93
C SER A 7 10.30 5.91 -15.23
N LYS A 8 10.83 5.11 -16.16
CA LYS A 8 10.13 4.77 -17.42
C LYS A 8 8.81 4.03 -17.17
N ILE A 9 8.80 3.04 -16.26
CA ILE A 9 7.59 2.32 -15.86
C ILE A 9 6.59 3.31 -15.26
N ARG A 10 7.03 4.07 -14.26
CA ARG A 10 6.19 5.02 -13.52
C ARG A 10 5.59 6.08 -14.43
N ASP A 11 6.34 6.62 -15.37
CA ASP A 11 5.86 7.66 -16.29
C ASP A 11 4.88 7.11 -17.33
N SER A 12 5.04 5.84 -17.72
CA SER A 12 4.14 5.14 -18.65
C SER A 12 2.81 4.69 -18.01
N LEU A 13 2.73 4.60 -16.68
CA LEU A 13 1.55 4.15 -15.93
C LEU A 13 0.56 5.29 -15.66
N ASN A 14 -0.59 5.32 -16.35
CA ASN A 14 -1.62 6.34 -16.12
C ASN A 14 -2.87 5.78 -15.43
N SER A 15 -3.19 4.52 -15.68
CA SER A 15 -4.38 3.84 -15.13
C SER A 15 -4.12 2.35 -14.90
N SER A 16 -5.09 1.67 -14.30
CA SER A 16 -5.08 0.21 -14.15
C SER A 16 -4.94 -0.52 -15.49
N ASP A 17 -5.48 0.06 -16.57
CA ASP A 17 -5.50 -0.55 -17.90
C ASP A 17 -4.10 -0.64 -18.52
N ASP A 18 -3.15 0.16 -18.03
CA ASP A 18 -1.77 0.12 -18.47
C ASP A 18 -0.96 -1.06 -17.87
N ILE A 19 -1.46 -1.68 -16.80
CA ILE A 19 -0.68 -2.62 -15.97
C ILE A 19 -0.22 -3.83 -16.78
N GLU A 20 -1.12 -4.50 -17.50
CA GLU A 20 -0.78 -5.73 -18.23
C GLU A 20 0.22 -5.46 -19.37
N ARG A 21 0.03 -4.35 -20.10
CA ARG A 21 0.91 -3.95 -21.19
C ARG A 21 2.31 -3.65 -20.64
N ILE A 22 2.40 -2.83 -19.60
CA ILE A 22 3.69 -2.42 -19.00
C ILE A 22 4.38 -3.60 -18.32
N SER A 23 3.62 -4.51 -17.68
CA SER A 23 4.16 -5.76 -17.13
C SER A 23 4.88 -6.57 -18.20
N LYS A 24 4.31 -6.70 -19.39
CA LYS A 24 4.95 -7.37 -20.54
C LYS A 24 6.14 -6.59 -21.08
N ASP A 25 5.99 -5.28 -21.31
CA ASP A 25 7.03 -4.42 -21.89
C ASP A 25 8.32 -4.42 -21.05
N PHE A 26 8.20 -4.49 -19.72
CA PHE A 26 9.33 -4.46 -18.79
C PHE A 26 9.66 -5.83 -18.16
N SER A 27 8.94 -6.89 -18.54
CA SER A 27 9.09 -8.24 -17.96
C SER A 27 9.04 -8.24 -16.42
N GLN A 28 8.08 -7.50 -15.86
CA GLN A 28 7.86 -7.40 -14.42
C GLN A 28 6.53 -8.04 -14.03
N PRO A 29 6.42 -8.66 -12.83
CA PRO A 29 5.14 -9.18 -12.35
C PRO A 29 4.05 -8.11 -12.31
N VAL A 30 2.80 -8.49 -12.58
CA VAL A 30 1.65 -7.57 -12.56
C VAL A 30 1.49 -6.86 -11.22
N GLY A 31 1.79 -7.56 -10.11
CA GLY A 31 1.80 -6.98 -8.77
C GLY A 31 2.81 -5.87 -8.57
N VAL A 32 4.01 -6.00 -9.16
CA VAL A 32 5.06 -4.97 -9.10
C VAL A 32 4.58 -3.70 -9.80
N ILE A 33 4.10 -3.84 -11.03
CA ILE A 33 3.57 -2.71 -11.81
C ILE A 33 2.38 -2.05 -11.11
N SER A 34 1.48 -2.86 -10.56
CA SER A 34 0.34 -2.41 -9.76
C SER A 34 0.74 -1.62 -8.51
N ALA A 35 1.77 -2.07 -7.79
CA ALA A 35 2.30 -1.39 -6.62
C ALA A 35 2.92 -0.03 -6.98
N ILE A 36 3.67 0.05 -8.09
CA ILE A 36 4.25 1.30 -8.59
C ILE A 36 3.14 2.30 -8.96
N LEU A 37 2.07 1.85 -9.63
CA LEU A 37 0.91 2.72 -9.93
C LEU A 37 0.25 3.23 -8.65
N THR A 38 0.02 2.34 -7.68
CA THR A 38 -0.56 2.69 -6.38
C THR A 38 0.28 3.76 -5.68
N GLN A 39 1.60 3.58 -5.63
CA GLN A 39 2.53 4.54 -5.05
C GLN A 39 2.53 5.88 -5.80
N LYS A 40 2.50 5.87 -7.14
CA LYS A 40 2.39 7.07 -7.97
C LYS A 40 1.14 7.87 -7.62
N ILE A 41 -0.02 7.20 -7.55
CA ILE A 41 -1.31 7.83 -7.25
C ILE A 41 -1.33 8.35 -5.80
N VAL A 42 -0.89 7.56 -4.83
CA VAL A 42 -0.83 7.98 -3.42
C VAL A 42 0.10 9.18 -3.24
N SER A 43 1.27 9.18 -3.89
CA SER A 43 2.22 10.30 -3.87
C SER A 43 1.62 11.57 -4.48
N ASN A 44 0.90 11.44 -5.61
CA ASN A 44 0.21 12.57 -6.23
C ASN A 44 -0.88 13.15 -5.31
N VAL A 45 -1.68 12.29 -4.67
CA VAL A 45 -2.70 12.70 -3.70
C VAL A 45 -2.06 13.40 -2.50
N LYS A 46 -1.00 12.84 -1.89
CA LYS A 46 -0.27 13.47 -0.77
C LYS A 46 0.16 14.92 -1.13
N LYS A 47 0.64 15.15 -2.36
CA LYS A 47 1.09 16.47 -2.84
C LYS A 47 -0.05 17.44 -3.12
N THR A 48 -1.14 16.96 -3.71
CA THR A 48 -2.21 17.83 -4.26
C THR A 48 -3.42 18.00 -3.34
N HIS A 49 -3.65 17.07 -2.42
CA HIS A 49 -4.86 16.99 -1.61
C HIS A 49 -5.13 18.27 -0.81
N GLY A 50 -4.11 18.91 -0.23
CA GLY A 50 -4.30 20.16 0.53
C GLY A 50 -4.89 21.29 -0.32
N ARG A 51 -4.39 21.46 -1.55
CA ARG A 51 -4.85 22.47 -2.52
C ARG A 51 -6.24 22.17 -3.08
N ILE A 52 -6.59 20.89 -3.25
CA ILE A 52 -7.92 20.47 -3.71
C ILE A 52 -8.93 20.64 -2.57
N LYS A 53 -8.56 20.19 -1.37
CA LYS A 53 -9.39 20.33 -0.16
C LYS A 53 -9.71 21.79 0.15
N SER A 54 -8.79 22.73 -0.07
CA SER A 54 -9.10 24.16 0.15
C SER A 54 -10.18 24.71 -0.78
N LYS A 55 -10.51 23.98 -1.86
CA LYS A 55 -11.58 24.29 -2.82
C LYS A 55 -12.82 23.42 -2.61
N SER A 56 -12.94 22.68 -1.51
CA SER A 56 -14.06 21.77 -1.21
C SER A 56 -15.43 22.44 -1.40
N LYS A 57 -15.61 23.68 -0.91
CA LYS A 57 -16.83 24.48 -1.11
C LYS A 57 -17.18 24.68 -2.59
N LYS A 58 -16.18 24.94 -3.42
CA LYS A 58 -16.38 25.07 -4.88
C LYS A 58 -16.85 23.75 -5.47
N HIS A 59 -16.25 22.63 -5.08
CA HIS A 59 -16.62 21.31 -5.58
C HIS A 59 -18.04 20.92 -5.16
N ALA A 60 -18.45 21.25 -3.93
CA ALA A 60 -19.83 21.08 -3.49
C ALA A 60 -20.81 21.95 -4.30
N LEU A 61 -20.43 23.19 -4.67
CA LEU A 61 -21.23 24.05 -5.55
C LEU A 61 -21.32 23.49 -6.98
N GLU A 62 -20.23 22.96 -7.54
CA GLU A 62 -20.22 22.27 -8.84
C GLU A 62 -21.21 21.09 -8.82
N TRP A 63 -21.16 20.26 -7.77
CA TRP A 63 -22.08 19.14 -7.60
C TRP A 63 -23.55 19.56 -7.47
N ASN A 64 -23.82 20.59 -6.64
CA ASN A 64 -25.16 21.16 -6.47
C ASN A 64 -25.75 21.70 -7.78
N ARG A 65 -24.91 22.14 -8.72
CA ARG A 65 -25.33 22.61 -10.05
C ARG A 65 -25.61 21.47 -11.05
N GLY A 66 -25.31 20.23 -10.69
CA GLY A 66 -25.57 19.06 -11.52
C GLY A 66 -24.33 18.30 -11.98
N ASP A 67 -23.12 18.78 -11.69
CA ASP A 67 -21.90 18.06 -12.07
C ASP A 67 -21.78 16.76 -11.26
N ALA A 68 -21.50 15.64 -11.93
CA ALA A 68 -21.30 14.35 -11.27
C ALA A 68 -19.99 14.33 -10.46
N ILE A 69 -19.99 13.69 -9.29
CA ILE A 69 -18.79 13.52 -8.44
C ILE A 69 -17.58 13.01 -9.25
N LEU A 70 -17.80 12.03 -10.13
CA LEU A 70 -16.73 11.45 -10.95
C LEU A 70 -16.09 12.48 -11.89
N ASN A 71 -16.89 13.33 -12.53
CA ASN A 71 -16.40 14.39 -13.41
C ASN A 71 -15.58 15.43 -12.64
N ILE A 72 -16.06 15.80 -11.45
CA ILE A 72 -15.33 16.73 -10.56
C ILE A 72 -14.01 16.10 -10.12
N ALA A 73 -13.99 14.80 -9.79
CA ALA A 73 -12.79 14.07 -9.39
C ALA A 73 -11.75 14.03 -10.53
N THR A 74 -12.16 13.62 -11.72
CA THR A 74 -11.32 13.57 -12.93
C THR A 74 -10.73 14.93 -13.28
N LYS A 75 -11.55 15.99 -13.28
CA LYS A 75 -11.10 17.38 -13.52
C LYS A 75 -10.01 17.84 -12.55
N ASN A 76 -10.00 17.30 -11.33
CA ASN A 76 -9.04 17.65 -10.29
C ASN A 76 -7.92 16.63 -10.12
N ASN A 77 -7.86 15.59 -10.96
CA ASN A 77 -6.86 14.50 -10.90
C ASN A 77 -6.74 13.89 -9.50
N ILE A 78 -7.89 13.60 -8.87
CA ILE A 78 -7.97 12.96 -7.56
C ILE A 78 -8.94 11.78 -7.61
N PRO A 79 -8.70 10.70 -6.87
CA PRO A 79 -9.62 9.56 -6.79
C PRO A 79 -11.03 9.96 -6.34
N ALA A 80 -12.04 9.32 -6.94
CA ALA A 80 -13.43 9.72 -6.81
C ALA A 80 -13.97 9.59 -5.38
N THR A 81 -13.50 8.61 -4.59
CA THR A 81 -13.96 8.48 -3.19
C THR A 81 -13.46 9.61 -2.30
N LEU A 82 -12.27 10.17 -2.60
CA LEU A 82 -11.77 11.34 -1.89
C LEU A 82 -12.59 12.59 -2.25
N MET A 83 -12.93 12.77 -3.53
CA MET A 83 -13.81 13.86 -3.96
C MET A 83 -15.21 13.74 -3.32
N ALA A 84 -15.80 12.55 -3.34
CA ALA A 84 -17.06 12.26 -2.66
C ALA A 84 -16.97 12.61 -1.17
N SER A 85 -15.89 12.20 -0.49
CA SER A 85 -15.68 12.50 0.93
C SER A 85 -15.57 14.02 1.19
N MET A 86 -14.95 14.79 0.29
CA MET A 86 -14.88 16.24 0.41
C MET A 86 -16.26 16.89 0.26
N ILE A 87 -17.03 16.50 -0.77
CA ILE A 87 -18.36 17.03 -1.02
C ILE A 87 -19.30 16.70 0.15
N LEU A 88 -19.30 15.45 0.62
CA LEU A 88 -20.13 15.01 1.75
C LEU A 88 -19.77 15.75 3.06
N LYS A 89 -18.50 16.12 3.27
CA LYS A 89 -18.10 16.96 4.42
C LYS A 89 -18.67 18.37 4.32
N GLU A 90 -18.65 18.97 3.13
CA GLU A 90 -19.26 20.30 2.91
C GLU A 90 -20.78 20.28 3.06
N MET A 91 -21.42 19.13 2.83
CA MET A 91 -22.84 18.90 3.15
C MET A 91 -23.12 18.76 4.66
N GLY A 92 -22.10 18.82 5.51
CA GLY A 92 -22.24 18.73 6.97
C GLY A 92 -22.16 17.32 7.54
N HIS A 93 -21.85 16.30 6.73
CA HIS A 93 -21.72 14.94 7.25
C HIS A 93 -20.42 14.72 8.02
N SER A 94 -20.52 14.07 9.18
CA SER A 94 -19.35 13.69 9.97
C SER A 94 -18.52 12.60 9.27
N LYS A 95 -17.22 12.50 9.59
CA LYS A 95 -16.35 11.44 9.06
C LYS A 95 -16.90 10.03 9.35
N LYS A 96 -17.45 9.82 10.55
CA LYS A 96 -18.08 8.54 10.94
C LYS A 96 -19.26 8.21 10.03
N TYR A 97 -20.11 9.20 9.75
CA TYR A 97 -21.27 9.02 8.89
C TYR A 97 -20.87 8.76 7.43
N ILE A 98 -19.88 9.47 6.91
CA ILE A 98 -19.33 9.25 5.55
C ILE A 98 -18.76 7.84 5.42
N ASN A 99 -17.97 7.39 6.39
CA ASN A 99 -17.44 6.03 6.40
C ASN A 99 -18.58 4.99 6.43
N GLY A 100 -19.67 5.27 7.16
CA GLY A 100 -20.88 4.45 7.14
C GLY A 100 -21.51 4.37 5.74
N MET A 101 -21.68 5.51 5.07
CA MET A 101 -22.21 5.57 3.70
C MET A 101 -21.31 4.85 2.69
N PHE A 102 -19.98 4.91 2.86
CA PHE A 102 -19.05 4.20 1.96
C PHE A 102 -19.03 2.70 2.22
N LYS A 103 -19.28 2.28 3.46
CA LYS A 103 -19.39 0.86 3.83
C LYS A 103 -20.71 0.25 3.35
N ASP A 104 -21.80 1.01 3.44
CA ASP A 104 -23.11 0.61 2.95
C ASP A 104 -23.88 1.78 2.33
N PRO A 105 -23.74 1.98 1.01
CA PRO A 105 -24.42 3.04 0.27
C PRO A 105 -25.95 2.95 0.28
N ASN A 106 -26.54 1.82 0.70
CA ASN A 106 -28.00 1.69 0.73
C ASN A 106 -28.69 2.60 1.74
N HIS A 107 -27.94 3.12 2.72
CA HIS A 107 -28.44 4.08 3.69
C HIS A 107 -28.51 5.53 3.17
N ILE A 108 -28.02 5.78 1.95
CA ILE A 108 -28.06 7.10 1.32
C ILE A 108 -29.47 7.35 0.78
N GLN A 109 -30.14 8.38 1.30
CA GLN A 109 -31.53 8.69 0.98
C GLN A 109 -31.72 9.23 -0.43
N THR A 110 -30.81 10.10 -0.88
CA THR A 110 -30.91 10.72 -2.20
C THR A 110 -30.41 9.76 -3.27
N GLN A 111 -31.27 9.36 -4.20
CA GLN A 111 -30.93 8.41 -5.27
C GLN A 111 -29.71 8.84 -6.08
N ARG A 112 -29.66 10.12 -6.52
CA ARG A 112 -28.48 10.67 -7.22
C ARG A 112 -27.18 10.51 -6.42
N LEU A 113 -27.20 10.86 -5.13
CA LEU A 113 -26.02 10.76 -4.29
C LEU A 113 -25.62 9.30 -4.07
N LYS A 114 -26.59 8.41 -3.90
CA LYS A 114 -26.36 6.96 -3.79
C LYS A 114 -25.65 6.44 -5.04
N ASP A 115 -26.18 6.74 -6.21
CA ASP A 115 -25.62 6.26 -7.49
C ASP A 115 -24.22 6.82 -7.73
N GLU A 116 -23.99 8.11 -7.48
CA GLU A 116 -22.67 8.73 -7.65
C GLU A 116 -21.65 8.24 -6.62
N VAL A 117 -22.06 7.96 -5.37
CA VAL A 117 -21.17 7.35 -4.36
C VAL A 117 -20.81 5.91 -4.75
N VAL A 118 -21.77 5.13 -5.24
CA VAL A 118 -21.50 3.77 -5.75
C VAL A 118 -20.54 3.81 -6.93
N GLN A 119 -20.76 4.72 -7.89
CA GLN A 119 -19.83 4.93 -9.00
C GLN A 119 -18.42 5.31 -8.52
N ALA A 120 -18.33 6.24 -7.57
CA ALA A 120 -17.05 6.65 -7.00
C ALA A 120 -16.32 5.47 -6.33
N LEU A 121 -17.02 4.65 -5.54
CA LEU A 121 -16.47 3.47 -4.88
C LEU A 121 -15.99 2.42 -5.88
N ASN A 122 -16.73 2.19 -6.97
CA ASN A 122 -16.36 1.22 -7.99
C ASN A 122 -15.19 1.69 -8.87
N SER A 123 -15.06 3.00 -9.09
CA SER A 123 -13.97 3.58 -9.89
C SER A 123 -12.65 3.76 -9.14
N ASP A 124 -12.66 3.65 -7.80
CA ASP A 124 -11.52 3.98 -6.95
C ASP A 124 -10.88 2.74 -6.35
N TYR A 125 -9.79 2.33 -7.00
CA TYR A 125 -9.00 1.17 -6.64
C TYR A 125 -7.96 1.43 -5.56
N PHE A 126 -7.82 2.68 -5.08
CA PHE A 126 -6.67 3.11 -4.26
C PHE A 126 -7.08 3.62 -2.88
N PHE A 127 -8.25 4.27 -2.76
CA PHE A 127 -8.72 4.91 -1.52
C PHE A 127 -10.09 4.44 -1.05
N SER A 128 -10.75 3.55 -1.79
CA SER A 128 -12.02 2.97 -1.37
C SER A 128 -11.85 2.02 -0.17
N PRO A 129 -12.94 1.71 0.59
CA PRO A 129 -12.92 0.68 1.61
C PRO A 129 -12.44 -0.68 1.09
N ARG A 130 -12.79 -1.03 -0.15
CA ARG A 130 -12.32 -2.25 -0.82
C ARG A 130 -10.81 -2.21 -1.03
N ALA A 131 -10.26 -1.09 -1.51
CA ALA A 131 -8.82 -0.91 -1.70
C ALA A 131 -8.06 -1.10 -0.38
N HIS A 132 -8.56 -0.51 0.72
CA HIS A 132 -7.97 -0.70 2.05
C HIS A 132 -8.03 -2.15 2.52
N GLN A 133 -9.14 -2.85 2.30
CA GLN A 133 -9.24 -4.28 2.64
C GLN A 133 -8.25 -5.14 1.84
N ILE A 134 -8.08 -4.85 0.54
CA ILE A 134 -7.09 -5.54 -0.30
C ILE A 134 -5.68 -5.29 0.24
N GLN A 135 -5.33 -4.04 0.56
CA GLN A 135 -4.00 -3.71 1.11
C GLN A 135 -3.74 -4.40 2.45
N THR A 136 -4.73 -4.46 3.35
CA THR A 136 -4.60 -5.20 4.62
C THR A 136 -4.38 -6.69 4.38
N LYS A 137 -5.09 -7.29 3.42
CA LYS A 137 -4.89 -8.70 3.06
C LYS A 137 -3.50 -8.94 2.47
N LYS A 138 -3.01 -8.06 1.60
CA LYS A 138 -1.65 -8.12 1.04
C LYS A 138 -0.58 -8.10 2.14
N GLY A 139 -0.72 -7.23 3.14
CA GLY A 139 0.18 -7.18 4.30
C GLY A 139 0.28 -8.53 5.00
N LYS A 140 -0.88 -9.07 5.41
CA LYS A 140 -0.98 -10.39 6.06
C LYS A 140 -0.46 -11.53 5.20
N MET A 141 -0.72 -11.51 3.90
CA MET A 141 -0.19 -12.52 2.98
C MET A 141 1.34 -12.48 2.96
N GLY A 142 1.95 -11.30 2.93
CA GLY A 142 3.40 -11.15 3.01
C GLY A 142 3.97 -11.65 4.34
N GLU A 143 3.35 -11.30 5.47
CA GLU A 143 3.73 -11.81 6.79
C GLU A 143 3.69 -13.36 6.80
N ASN A 144 2.58 -13.95 6.33
CA ASN A 144 2.44 -15.41 6.26
C ASN A 144 3.50 -16.10 5.37
N VAL A 145 3.98 -15.45 4.30
CA VAL A 145 5.05 -16.02 3.46
C VAL A 145 6.35 -16.11 4.25
N ILE A 146 6.69 -15.08 5.04
CA ILE A 146 7.87 -15.09 5.90
C ILE A 146 7.75 -16.20 6.95
N GLU A 147 6.61 -16.26 7.65
CA GLU A 147 6.36 -17.29 8.68
C GLU A 147 6.53 -18.71 8.13
N ARG A 148 5.91 -19.01 6.99
CA ARG A 148 6.04 -20.34 6.34
C ARG A 148 7.47 -20.65 5.91
N TRP A 149 8.20 -19.64 5.41
CA TRP A 149 9.58 -19.82 5.03
C TRP A 149 10.45 -20.14 6.24
N LEU A 150 10.29 -19.40 7.36
CA LEU A 150 10.99 -19.67 8.62
C LEU A 150 10.66 -21.07 9.15
N ASP A 151 9.38 -21.45 9.19
CA ASP A 151 8.91 -22.77 9.62
C ASP A 151 9.54 -23.89 8.77
N SER A 152 9.57 -23.73 7.45
CA SER A 152 10.15 -24.72 6.53
C SER A 152 11.65 -24.93 6.70
N HIS A 153 12.34 -23.91 7.25
CA HIS A 153 13.78 -23.95 7.57
C HIS A 153 14.05 -24.32 9.03
N ASN A 154 13.02 -24.60 9.83
CA ASN A 154 13.11 -24.87 11.27
C ASN A 154 13.80 -23.72 12.04
N ILE A 155 13.49 -22.47 11.66
CA ILE A 155 13.99 -21.28 12.35
C ILE A 155 12.95 -20.85 13.37
N GLU A 156 13.36 -20.74 14.63
CA GLU A 156 12.49 -20.29 15.72
C GLU A 156 12.37 -18.75 15.73
N TYR A 157 11.15 -18.26 15.88
CA TYR A 157 10.84 -16.84 15.89
C TYR A 157 9.59 -16.55 16.73
N ARG A 158 9.41 -15.28 17.07
CA ARG A 158 8.19 -14.73 17.65
C ARG A 158 7.52 -13.77 16.69
N ASN A 159 6.23 -13.94 16.48
CA ASN A 159 5.43 -13.05 15.62
C ASN A 159 4.92 -11.81 16.37
N GLU A 160 4.32 -10.87 15.63
CA GLU A 160 3.79 -9.61 16.18
C GLU A 160 2.84 -9.81 17.38
N ASN A 161 1.98 -10.83 17.34
CA ASN A 161 1.00 -11.08 18.40
C ASN A 161 1.69 -11.53 19.69
N GLU A 162 2.65 -12.45 19.60
CA GLU A 162 3.41 -12.95 20.74
C GLU A 162 4.26 -11.86 21.40
N LEU A 163 4.84 -10.98 20.59
CA LEU A 163 5.62 -9.84 21.07
C LEU A 163 4.72 -8.82 21.80
N ARG A 164 3.51 -8.57 21.29
CA ARG A 164 2.52 -7.68 21.92
C ARG A 164 2.02 -8.25 23.25
N ASP A 165 1.76 -9.54 23.32
CA ASP A 165 1.37 -10.22 24.56
C ASP A 165 2.49 -10.17 25.61
N SER A 166 3.75 -10.08 25.16
CA SER A 166 4.93 -9.88 26.01
C SER A 166 5.15 -8.42 26.45
N GLY A 167 4.27 -7.49 26.05
CA GLY A 167 4.31 -6.07 26.45
C GLY A 167 5.16 -5.17 25.54
N VAL A 168 5.68 -5.68 24.43
CA VAL A 168 6.42 -4.87 23.44
C VAL A 168 5.42 -4.04 22.63
N THR A 169 5.62 -2.71 22.60
CA THR A 169 4.65 -1.78 22.00
C THR A 169 4.92 -1.47 20.53
N LYS A 170 6.15 -1.67 20.07
CA LYS A 170 6.58 -1.52 18.69
C LYS A 170 7.34 -2.76 18.29
N THR A 171 6.72 -3.56 17.44
CA THR A 171 7.17 -4.91 17.13
C THR A 171 7.44 -4.99 15.63
N PRO A 172 8.57 -5.55 15.19
CA PRO A 172 8.67 -6.03 13.82
C PRO A 172 7.70 -7.20 13.62
N ASP A 173 7.47 -7.60 12.37
CA ASP A 173 6.55 -8.69 12.05
C ASP A 173 7.06 -10.04 12.59
N CYS A 174 8.38 -10.26 12.55
CA CYS A 174 9.03 -11.40 13.19
C CYS A 174 10.32 -10.97 13.92
N VAL A 175 10.53 -11.47 15.14
CA VAL A 175 11.83 -11.44 15.84
C VAL A 175 12.36 -12.87 15.89
N LEU A 176 13.57 -13.11 15.40
CA LEU A 176 14.20 -14.43 15.45
C LEU A 176 14.73 -14.69 16.86
N ASP A 177 14.61 -15.93 17.33
CA ASP A 177 15.12 -16.29 18.65
C ASP A 177 16.65 -16.37 18.66
N GLU A 178 17.24 -16.79 17.54
CA GLU A 178 18.67 -16.70 17.26
C GLU A 178 18.91 -15.95 15.93
N PRO A 179 19.93 -15.07 15.83
CA PRO A 179 20.23 -14.37 14.59
C PRO A 179 20.55 -15.31 13.43
N LEU A 180 20.08 -14.97 12.23
CA LEU A 180 20.34 -15.69 10.99
C LEU A 180 21.35 -14.94 10.13
N ASN A 181 22.45 -15.58 9.77
CA ASN A 181 23.41 -14.98 8.84
C ASN A 181 22.89 -15.06 7.40
N ILE A 182 22.53 -13.90 6.83
CA ILE A 182 22.08 -13.76 5.44
C ILE A 182 23.01 -12.75 4.75
N ASP A 183 23.69 -13.18 3.69
CA ASP A 183 24.65 -12.36 2.94
C ASP A 183 25.69 -11.63 3.82
N GLY A 184 26.13 -12.28 4.91
CA GLY A 184 27.10 -11.71 5.84
C GLY A 184 26.52 -10.76 6.88
N THR A 185 25.19 -10.63 6.95
CA THR A 185 24.47 -9.82 7.96
C THR A 185 23.80 -10.74 8.97
N GLU A 186 24.02 -10.51 10.26
CA GLU A 186 23.32 -11.20 11.35
C GLU A 186 21.92 -10.61 11.53
N VAL A 187 20.91 -11.22 10.91
CA VAL A 187 19.52 -10.77 10.92
C VAL A 187 18.81 -11.27 12.17
N SER A 188 18.35 -10.38 13.03
CA SER A 188 17.60 -10.71 14.27
C SER A 188 16.09 -10.47 14.16
N TRP A 189 15.64 -9.76 13.14
CA TRP A 189 14.22 -9.46 12.91
C TRP A 189 13.92 -9.30 11.44
N ILE A 190 12.66 -9.54 11.05
CA ILE A 190 12.17 -9.41 9.68
C ILE A 190 10.93 -8.53 9.67
N GLU A 191 10.85 -7.59 8.73
CA GLU A 191 9.67 -6.75 8.49
C GLU A 191 9.17 -6.90 7.05
N SER A 192 7.89 -7.22 6.94
CA SER A 192 7.09 -7.36 5.73
C SER A 192 6.52 -6.02 5.26
N LYS A 193 6.83 -5.64 4.02
CA LYS A 193 6.27 -4.44 3.37
C LYS A 193 5.62 -4.80 2.04
N ALA A 194 4.29 -4.87 2.04
CA ALA A 194 3.47 -5.10 0.84
C ALA A 194 3.34 -3.84 -0.04
N LEU A 195 4.48 -3.29 -0.45
CA LEU A 195 4.61 -2.10 -1.32
C LEU A 195 5.93 -2.16 -2.11
N PHE A 196 6.09 -1.26 -3.09
CA PHE A 196 7.36 -1.04 -3.78
C PHE A 196 8.23 -0.06 -2.97
N GLY A 197 9.46 -0.43 -2.64
CA GLY A 197 10.37 0.40 -1.86
C GLY A 197 11.01 1.51 -2.69
N ASP A 198 10.72 2.78 -2.38
CA ASP A 198 11.51 3.94 -2.82
C ASP A 198 12.22 4.60 -1.62
N GLU A 199 13.12 5.56 -1.86
CA GLU A 199 13.89 6.21 -0.80
C GLU A 199 13.00 7.00 0.17
N ALA A 200 11.89 7.55 -0.32
CA ALA A 200 10.99 8.36 0.50
C ALA A 200 10.22 7.48 1.49
N GLU A 201 9.64 6.38 1.02
CA GLU A 201 8.93 5.40 1.86
C GLU A 201 9.93 4.66 2.75
N HIS A 202 11.10 4.25 2.25
CA HIS A 202 12.13 3.61 3.09
C HIS A 202 12.56 4.53 4.23
N LYS A 203 12.90 5.80 3.94
CA LYS A 203 13.22 6.79 4.97
C LYS A 203 12.06 7.04 5.94
N HIS A 204 10.81 6.99 5.46
CA HIS A 204 9.63 7.13 6.31
C HIS A 204 9.54 6.00 7.33
N TYR A 205 9.67 4.75 6.88
CA TYR A 205 9.59 3.57 7.74
C TYR A 205 10.83 3.43 8.62
N SER A 206 12.03 3.69 8.11
CA SER A 206 13.27 3.69 8.89
C SER A 206 13.17 4.60 10.12
N ASN A 207 12.68 5.82 9.96
CA ASN A 207 12.53 6.76 11.08
C ASN A 207 11.38 6.40 12.05
N LYS A 208 10.36 5.68 11.59
CA LYS A 208 9.20 5.32 12.42
C LYS A 208 9.36 3.99 13.15
N GLN A 209 10.04 3.04 12.52
CA GLN A 209 10.05 1.61 12.82
C GLN A 209 11.49 1.08 12.86
N PHE A 210 12.18 0.99 11.71
CA PHE A 210 13.38 0.14 11.59
C PHE A 210 14.51 0.53 12.55
N LYS A 211 14.80 1.83 12.72
CA LYS A 211 15.81 2.29 13.69
C LYS A 211 15.52 1.90 15.13
N HIS A 212 14.25 1.73 15.47
CA HIS A 212 13.88 1.27 16.81
C HIS A 212 14.15 -0.21 16.97
N TYR A 213 13.77 -1.02 15.97
CA TYR A 213 14.03 -2.45 15.96
C TYR A 213 15.52 -2.74 15.95
N GLU A 214 16.28 -2.00 15.14
CA GLU A 214 17.74 -2.11 15.08
C GLU A 214 18.41 -1.84 16.43
N LYS A 215 17.92 -0.83 17.15
CA LYS A 215 18.42 -0.49 18.49
C LYS A 215 18.09 -1.57 19.53
N GLU A 216 16.96 -2.25 19.37
CA GLU A 216 16.44 -3.20 20.35
C GLU A 216 16.94 -4.64 20.12
N PHE A 217 16.98 -5.08 18.86
CA PHE A 217 17.26 -6.45 18.46
C PHE A 217 18.55 -6.61 17.65
N GLY A 218 19.19 -5.51 17.23
CA GLY A 218 20.32 -5.53 16.29
C GLY A 218 19.86 -5.49 14.83
N PRO A 219 20.78 -5.74 13.87
CA PRO A 219 20.46 -5.70 12.45
C PRO A 219 19.27 -6.60 12.08
N GLY A 220 18.48 -6.18 11.10
CA GLY A 220 17.36 -6.98 10.60
C GLY A 220 17.25 -6.98 9.09
N MET A 221 16.12 -7.49 8.61
CA MET A 221 15.81 -7.59 7.18
C MET A 221 14.45 -6.96 6.89
N VAL A 222 14.40 -6.09 5.89
CA VAL A 222 13.15 -5.52 5.37
C VAL A 222 12.84 -6.15 4.02
N VAL A 223 11.62 -6.66 3.88
CA VAL A 223 11.14 -7.33 2.67
C VAL A 223 10.16 -6.41 1.94
N TYR A 224 10.58 -5.87 0.80
CA TYR A 224 9.68 -5.16 -0.12
C TYR A 224 9.12 -6.14 -1.16
N TRP A 225 7.90 -6.62 -0.92
CA TRP A 225 7.28 -7.68 -1.72
C TRP A 225 7.09 -7.34 -3.19
N TYR A 226 7.04 -6.05 -3.53
CA TYR A 226 6.86 -5.62 -4.91
C TYR A 226 8.14 -5.02 -5.50
N GLY A 227 9.30 -5.31 -4.93
CA GLY A 227 10.59 -4.80 -5.38
C GLY A 227 10.93 -3.44 -4.76
N TYR A 228 12.15 -2.97 -5.04
CA TYR A 228 12.70 -1.74 -4.46
C TYR A 228 13.71 -1.08 -5.41
N LEU A 229 13.98 0.20 -5.19
CA LEU A 229 15.03 0.93 -5.90
C LEU A 229 16.42 0.54 -5.42
N ASP A 230 17.35 0.32 -6.36
CA ASP A 230 18.73 -0.03 -6.06
C ASP A 230 19.50 1.08 -5.31
N SER A 231 18.98 2.30 -5.34
CA SER A 231 19.50 3.48 -4.63
C SER A 231 19.14 3.53 -3.15
N ILE A 232 18.29 2.64 -2.64
CA ILE A 232 17.98 2.59 -1.21
C ILE A 232 19.21 2.14 -0.42
N THR A 233 19.52 2.86 0.65
CA THR A 233 20.62 2.51 1.55
C THR A 233 20.18 1.44 2.54
N LEU A 234 21.09 0.50 2.79
CA LEU A 234 20.87 -0.63 3.71
C LEU A 234 20.89 -0.18 5.18
N ASP A 235 21.59 0.91 5.52
CA ASP A 235 21.69 1.47 6.88
C ASP A 235 21.92 0.39 7.98
N GLY A 236 22.72 -0.64 7.69
CA GLY A 236 22.98 -1.75 8.61
C GLY A 236 21.97 -2.90 8.58
N ASN A 237 20.83 -2.72 7.91
CA ASN A 237 19.79 -3.75 7.70
C ASN A 237 19.87 -4.32 6.28
N LEU A 238 19.45 -5.57 6.10
CA LEU A 238 19.32 -6.18 4.79
C LEU A 238 18.00 -5.77 4.13
N ILE A 239 17.99 -5.61 2.82
CA ILE A 239 16.76 -5.40 2.05
C ILE A 239 16.64 -6.53 1.03
N LYS A 240 15.47 -7.18 1.04
CA LYS A 240 15.12 -8.25 0.12
C LYS A 240 13.76 -7.99 -0.52
N ASN A 241 13.46 -8.77 -1.56
CA ASN A 241 12.17 -8.82 -2.22
C ASN A 241 11.66 -10.27 -2.22
N TYR A 242 10.60 -10.51 -2.99
CA TYR A 242 9.99 -11.82 -3.15
C TYR A 242 10.93 -12.91 -3.70
N GLU A 243 12.01 -12.55 -4.40
CA GLU A 243 12.93 -13.51 -5.04
C GLU A 243 13.81 -14.25 -4.03
N PHE A 244 13.87 -13.77 -2.79
CA PHE A 244 14.62 -14.40 -1.70
C PHE A 244 13.97 -15.69 -1.18
N PHE A 245 12.64 -15.79 -1.24
CA PHE A 245 11.85 -16.82 -0.54
C PHE A 245 11.68 -18.08 -1.40
N ASP A 246 12.68 -18.95 -1.37
CA ASP A 246 12.62 -20.28 -1.98
C ASP A 246 11.68 -21.24 -1.22
N GLY A 247 11.26 -22.33 -1.86
CA GLY A 247 10.38 -23.34 -1.24
C GLY A 247 8.93 -22.91 -0.97
N VAL A 248 8.60 -21.62 -1.05
CA VAL A 248 7.24 -21.04 -0.86
C VAL A 248 6.76 -20.29 -2.10
N SER A 249 7.18 -20.73 -3.29
CA SER A 249 6.93 -20.03 -4.57
C SER A 249 5.45 -19.85 -4.89
N ASP A 250 4.60 -20.80 -4.53
CA ASP A 250 3.15 -20.71 -4.76
C ASP A 250 2.50 -19.58 -3.94
N ASP A 251 2.94 -19.41 -2.68
CA ASP A 251 2.44 -18.34 -1.81
C ASP A 251 2.94 -16.97 -2.25
N VAL A 252 4.21 -16.90 -2.68
CA VAL A 252 4.79 -15.70 -3.29
C VAL A 252 4.02 -15.31 -4.55
N GLN A 253 3.78 -16.25 -5.45
CA GLN A 253 3.02 -16.00 -6.68
C GLN A 253 1.59 -15.56 -6.35
N ALA A 254 0.93 -16.22 -5.40
CA ALA A 254 -0.39 -15.81 -4.94
C ALA A 254 -0.41 -14.37 -4.40
N LEU A 255 0.60 -13.96 -3.63
CA LEU A 255 0.75 -12.58 -3.15
C LEU A 255 0.98 -11.57 -4.28
N LEU A 256 1.81 -11.91 -5.26
CA LEU A 256 2.11 -11.03 -6.39
C LEU A 256 0.89 -10.82 -7.29
N ASP A 257 0.04 -11.83 -7.45
CA ASP A 257 -1.16 -11.76 -8.29
C ASP A 257 -2.40 -11.26 -7.53
N PHE A 258 -2.36 -11.25 -6.19
CA PHE A 258 -3.52 -10.91 -5.38
C PHE A 258 -3.95 -9.46 -5.58
N GLY A 259 -5.25 -9.26 -5.86
CA GLY A 259 -5.85 -7.93 -5.94
C GLY A 259 -5.25 -7.07 -7.06
N CYS A 260 -4.68 -7.70 -8.09
CA CYS A 260 -4.13 -7.03 -9.28
C CYS A 260 -5.14 -6.92 -10.44
N TYR A 261 -6.35 -7.45 -10.25
CA TYR A 261 -7.47 -7.37 -11.19
C TYR A 261 -8.40 -6.23 -10.79
N TRP A 262 -8.47 -5.21 -11.64
CA TRP A 262 -9.25 -3.99 -11.46
C TRP A 262 -10.45 -3.98 -12.39
#